data_AF-A0A804LXJ7-F1
#
_entry.id   AF-A0A804LXJ7-F1
#
_cell.length_a   1.000
_cell.length_b   1.000
_cell.length_c   1.000
_cell.angle_alpha   90.00
_cell.angle_beta   90.00
_cell.angle_gamma   90.00
#
_symmetry.space_group_name_H-M   'P 1'
#
loop_
_entity.id
_entity.type
_entity.pdbx_description
1 polymer ?
#
loop_
_entity_poly.entity_id
_entity_poly.type
_entity_poly.pdbx_seq_one_letter_code
_entity_poly.pdbx_strand_id
1 'polypeptide(L)'
;MFVQDREFLVTVTVKKIGDRWWYSACKKCTYTTVAHGDSYKCSDQVCATIGTPNQRYKLLLTAGDETGDTDFILFGRMAQHIIKKSCDMLIANNPTSFIPDPITDLLEKTYIWNVSFSDHTINTGNICFQVNTVVAEIGTAKNSIQASSSGPKQSQPVLLQGAPRGIEDTPSKALTWSCLRPRSHHKVLQPVCIP
;
A
#
# COMPACT_ATOMS: atom_id res chain seq x y z
N MET A 1 19.12 14.17 -15.65
CA MET A 1 18.57 14.75 -14.40
C MET A 1 18.78 13.70 -13.33
N PHE A 2 19.78 13.87 -12.47
CA PHE A 2 20.06 12.94 -11.38
C PHE A 2 19.14 13.33 -10.22
N VAL A 3 18.05 12.60 -10.03
CA VAL A 3 17.34 12.64 -8.75
C VAL A 3 18.22 11.83 -7.80
N GLN A 4 18.97 12.53 -6.96
CA GLN A 4 19.62 11.89 -5.84
C GLN A 4 18.48 11.50 -4.91
N ASP A 5 18.16 10.20 -4.84
CA ASP A 5 17.12 9.66 -3.96
C ASP A 5 17.52 9.97 -2.52
N ARG A 6 17.10 11.15 -2.05
CA ARG A 6 17.27 11.53 -0.66
C ARG A 6 16.27 10.71 0.13
N GLU A 7 16.82 9.76 0.86
CA GLU A 7 16.10 8.98 1.85
C GLU A 7 16.05 9.73 3.18
N PHE A 8 14.92 9.62 3.89
CA PHE A 8 14.67 10.25 5.16
C PHE A 8 14.04 9.24 6.11
N LEU A 9 14.46 9.29 7.37
CA LEU A 9 13.77 8.56 8.43
C LEU A 9 12.71 9.48 9.04
N VAL A 10 11.47 9.00 9.12
CA VAL A 10 10.35 9.73 9.72
C VAL A 10 9.65 8.88 10.77
N THR A 11 9.22 9.50 11.86
CA THR A 11 8.37 8.88 12.88
C THR A 11 7.00 9.52 12.79
N VAL A 12 5.98 8.78 12.36
CA VAL A 12 4.65 9.35 12.07
C VAL A 12 3.53 8.44 12.57
N THR A 13 2.42 9.04 12.98
CA THR A 13 1.19 8.34 13.34
C THR A 13 0.21 8.35 12.17
N VAL A 14 -0.32 7.20 11.79
CA VAL A 14 -1.30 7.08 10.68
C VAL A 14 -2.63 7.68 11.11
N LYS A 15 -3.11 8.69 10.38
CA LYS A 15 -4.34 9.44 10.68
C LYS A 15 -5.48 9.12 9.71
N LYS A 16 -5.15 8.82 8.45
CA LYS A 16 -6.14 8.55 7.40
C LYS A 16 -5.63 7.52 6.41
N ILE A 17 -6.55 6.70 5.90
CA ILE A 17 -6.32 5.74 4.83
C ILE A 17 -7.07 6.22 3.58
N GLY A 18 -6.42 6.13 2.42
CA GLY A 18 -7.03 6.40 1.12
C GLY A 18 -8.10 5.38 0.76
N ASP A 19 -9.00 5.78 -0.15
CA ASP A 19 -10.13 4.97 -0.60
C ASP A 19 -9.72 3.73 -1.40
N ARG A 20 -8.57 3.78 -2.08
CA ARG A 20 -8.05 2.69 -2.90
C ARG A 20 -6.75 2.14 -2.34
N TRP A 21 -6.82 0.88 -1.90
CA TRP A 21 -5.73 0.19 -1.21
C TRP A 21 -4.99 -0.85 -2.08
N TRP A 22 -5.45 -1.08 -3.31
CA TRP A 22 -4.83 -2.01 -4.26
C TRP A 22 -4.99 -1.55 -5.71
N TYR A 23 -4.25 -2.20 -6.60
CA TYR A 23 -4.33 -1.99 -8.05
C TYR A 23 -3.95 -3.27 -8.80
N SER A 24 -4.48 -3.40 -10.02
CA SER A 24 -4.08 -4.46 -10.95
C SER A 24 -2.76 -4.08 -11.62
N ALA A 25 -1.70 -4.82 -11.30
CA ALA A 25 -0.34 -4.55 -11.75
C ALA A 25 0.08 -5.48 -12.90
N CYS A 26 0.91 -4.95 -13.79
CA CYS A 26 1.55 -5.72 -14.84
C CYS A 26 2.52 -6.73 -14.21
N LYS A 27 2.42 -8.00 -14.61
CA LYS A 27 3.33 -9.05 -14.11
C LYS A 27 4.80 -8.79 -14.43
N LYS A 28 5.10 -8.05 -15.50
CA LYS A 28 6.47 -7.79 -15.98
C LYS A 28 7.12 -6.57 -15.31
N CYS A 29 6.41 -5.45 -15.24
CA CYS A 29 6.98 -4.17 -14.79
C CYS A 29 6.28 -3.57 -13.58
N THR A 30 5.22 -4.20 -13.07
CA THR A 30 4.40 -3.74 -11.93
C THR A 30 3.66 -2.42 -12.13
N TYR A 31 3.74 -1.78 -13.29
CA TYR A 31 2.90 -0.62 -13.61
C TYR A 31 1.43 -1.00 -13.60
N THR A 32 0.57 0.00 -13.44
CA THR A 32 -0.88 -0.20 -13.48
C THR A 32 -1.29 -0.81 -14.82
N THR A 33 -2.25 -1.72 -14.79
CA THR A 33 -2.87 -2.27 -15.99
C THR A 33 -4.26 -1.69 -16.18
N VAL A 34 -4.68 -1.61 -17.44
CA VAL A 34 -6.00 -1.15 -17.85
C VAL A 34 -6.71 -2.27 -18.60
N ALA A 35 -8.04 -2.32 -18.51
CA ALA A 35 -8.83 -3.31 -19.23
C ALA A 35 -8.58 -3.22 -20.74
N HIS A 36 -8.45 -4.37 -21.40
CA HIS A 36 -8.15 -4.50 -22.83
C HIS A 36 -8.81 -5.77 -23.39
N GLY A 37 -10.02 -5.62 -23.94
CA GLY A 37 -10.87 -6.76 -24.32
C GLY A 37 -11.15 -7.64 -23.09
N ASP A 38 -10.95 -8.95 -23.23
CA ASP A 38 -11.08 -9.94 -22.15
C ASP A 38 -9.80 -10.06 -21.28
N SER A 39 -8.86 -9.12 -21.44
CA SER A 39 -7.57 -9.14 -20.77
C SER A 39 -7.21 -7.76 -20.19
N TYR A 40 -5.96 -7.61 -19.76
CA TYR A 40 -5.42 -6.36 -19.23
C TYR A 40 -4.15 -5.98 -19.99
N LYS A 41 -4.03 -4.70 -20.35
CA LYS A 41 -2.85 -4.12 -20.99
C LYS A 41 -2.08 -3.29 -19.98
N CYS A 42 -0.76 -3.42 -19.99
CA CYS A 42 0.13 -2.56 -19.21
C CYS A 42 -0.02 -1.08 -19.65
N SER A 43 -0.16 -0.17 -18.69
CA SER A 43 -0.23 1.28 -18.96
C SER A 43 1.11 1.89 -19.40
N ASP A 44 2.23 1.26 -19.03
CA ASP A 44 3.54 1.67 -19.51
C ASP A 44 3.70 1.35 -21.01
N GLN A 45 4.03 2.38 -21.79
CA GLN A 45 4.14 2.31 -23.25
C GLN A 45 5.30 1.43 -23.71
N VAL A 46 6.38 1.37 -22.92
CA VAL A 46 7.56 0.55 -23.24
C VAL A 46 7.27 -0.94 -23.00
N CYS A 47 6.58 -1.26 -21.92
CA CYS A 47 6.26 -2.63 -21.56
C CYS A 47 5.13 -3.22 -22.43
N ALA A 48 4.05 -2.47 -22.65
CA ALA A 48 2.89 -2.79 -23.50
C ALA A 48 2.30 -4.22 -23.38
N THR A 49 2.64 -4.96 -22.33
CA THR A 49 2.31 -6.39 -22.16
C THR A 49 0.81 -6.55 -21.94
N ILE A 50 0.20 -7.52 -22.65
CA ILE A 50 -1.20 -7.90 -22.49
C ILE A 50 -1.27 -9.26 -21.79
N GLY A 51 -2.13 -9.40 -20.77
CA GLY A 51 -2.36 -10.65 -20.07
C GLY A 51 -3.06 -10.47 -18.72
N THR A 52 -3.19 -11.56 -17.95
CA THR A 52 -3.78 -11.50 -16.61
C THR A 52 -2.91 -10.66 -15.66
N PRO A 53 -3.48 -9.69 -14.94
CA PRO A 53 -2.73 -8.85 -14.01
C PRO A 53 -2.38 -9.61 -12.72
N ASN A 54 -1.56 -8.98 -11.87
CA ASN A 54 -1.29 -9.41 -10.51
C ASN A 54 -1.84 -8.33 -9.56
N GLN A 55 -2.61 -8.71 -8.54
CA GLN A 55 -3.14 -7.75 -7.59
C GLN A 55 -2.09 -7.35 -6.56
N ARG A 56 -1.83 -6.05 -6.46
CA ARG A 56 -0.80 -5.50 -5.57
C ARG A 56 -1.38 -4.41 -4.68
N TYR A 57 -0.89 -4.36 -3.45
CA TYR A 57 -1.17 -3.24 -2.56
C TYR A 57 -0.64 -1.92 -3.11
N LYS A 58 -1.43 -0.86 -2.89
CA LYS A 58 -1.08 0.54 -3.07
C LYS A 58 -1.84 1.30 -1.98
N LEU A 59 -1.22 1.46 -0.82
CA LEU A 59 -1.84 2.20 0.29
C LEU A 59 -1.41 3.66 0.19
N LEU A 60 -2.38 4.57 0.14
CA LEU A 60 -2.16 5.99 0.36
C LEU A 60 -2.54 6.27 1.82
N LEU A 61 -1.61 6.73 2.64
CA LEU A 61 -1.82 7.02 4.05
C LEU A 61 -1.52 8.49 4.30
N THR A 62 -2.39 9.21 4.99
CA THR A 62 -2.02 10.50 5.59
C THR A 62 -1.53 10.21 7.00
N ALA A 63 -0.29 10.57 7.28
CA ALA A 63 0.33 10.40 8.59
C ALA A 63 1.09 11.67 8.97
N GLY A 64 1.28 11.87 10.26
CA GLY A 64 1.94 13.08 10.75
C GLY A 64 2.39 12.97 12.19
N ASP A 65 3.15 13.96 12.60
CA ASP A 65 3.66 14.19 13.95
C ASP A 65 3.14 15.56 14.44
N GLU A 66 3.81 16.15 15.43
CA GLU A 66 3.50 17.50 15.93
C GLU A 66 3.76 18.63 14.91
N THR A 67 4.56 18.38 13.86
CA THR A 67 4.95 19.38 12.86
C THR A 67 3.89 19.52 11.77
N GLY A 68 3.23 18.43 11.41
CA GLY A 68 2.16 18.44 10.42
C GLY A 68 1.86 17.08 9.82
N ASP A 69 0.91 17.09 8.90
CA ASP A 69 0.45 15.90 8.17
C ASP A 69 0.95 15.92 6.74
N THR A 70 1.35 14.74 6.24
CA THR A 70 1.75 14.54 4.85
C THR A 70 1.26 13.18 4.36
N ASP A 71 1.24 13.01 3.04
CA ASP A 71 0.83 11.75 2.43
C ASP A 71 2.03 10.82 2.23
N PHE A 72 1.80 9.53 2.43
CA PHE A 72 2.74 8.44 2.26
C PHE A 72 2.14 7.36 1.38
N ILE A 73 2.96 6.73 0.54
CA ILE A 73 2.53 5.64 -0.32
C ILE A 73 3.35 4.37 -0.05
N LEU A 74 2.65 3.26 0.20
CA LEU A 74 3.24 1.94 0.40
C LEU A 74 2.83 1.01 -0.74
N PHE A 75 3.82 0.47 -1.45
CA PHE A 75 3.59 -0.43 -2.59
C PHE A 75 3.88 -1.89 -2.27
N GLY A 76 3.03 -2.77 -2.82
CA GLY A 76 3.28 -4.21 -2.95
C GLY A 76 3.73 -4.88 -1.65
N ARG A 77 4.96 -5.42 -1.66
CA ARG A 77 5.49 -6.21 -0.53
C ARG A 77 5.65 -5.39 0.75
N MET A 78 5.91 -4.08 0.67
CA MET A 78 6.05 -3.24 1.87
C MET A 78 4.72 -3.13 2.61
N ALA A 79 3.64 -2.82 1.88
CA ALA A 79 2.29 -2.82 2.41
C ALA A 79 1.86 -4.21 2.91
N GLN A 80 2.18 -5.27 2.15
CA GLN A 80 1.91 -6.65 2.59
C GLN A 80 2.64 -7.00 3.89
N HIS A 81 3.86 -6.48 4.08
CA HIS A 81 4.65 -6.72 5.28
C HIS A 81 3.95 -6.15 6.52
N ILE A 82 3.34 -4.97 6.45
CA ILE A 82 2.64 -4.38 7.60
C ILE A 82 1.25 -4.98 7.81
N ILE A 83 0.51 -5.26 6.73
CA ILE A 83 -0.85 -5.83 6.81
C ILE A 83 -0.83 -7.31 7.23
N LYS A 84 0.28 -8.03 6.97
CA LYS A 84 0.45 -9.46 7.25
C LYS A 84 -0.52 -10.40 6.51
N LYS A 85 -1.32 -9.89 5.58
CA LYS A 85 -2.24 -10.67 4.71
C LYS A 85 -1.92 -10.46 3.24
N SER A 86 -2.17 -11.47 2.39
CA SER A 86 -1.99 -11.32 0.94
C SER A 86 -3.07 -10.42 0.33
N CYS A 87 -2.70 -9.68 -0.72
CA CYS A 87 -3.61 -8.77 -1.42
C CYS A 87 -4.80 -9.53 -2.02
N ASP A 88 -4.55 -10.66 -2.68
CA ASP A 88 -5.60 -11.48 -3.29
C ASP A 88 -6.61 -12.00 -2.25
N MET A 89 -6.15 -12.38 -1.05
CA MET A 89 -7.04 -12.85 0.01
C MET A 89 -7.96 -11.74 0.50
N LEU A 90 -7.44 -10.52 0.68
CA LEU A 90 -8.28 -9.39 1.09
C LEU A 90 -9.28 -9.00 0.00
N ILE A 91 -8.90 -9.07 -1.28
CA ILE A 91 -9.82 -8.76 -2.40
C ILE A 91 -10.95 -9.79 -2.48
N ALA A 92 -10.65 -11.08 -2.32
CA ALA A 92 -11.66 -12.14 -2.42
C ALA A 92 -12.68 -12.11 -1.26
N ASN A 93 -12.28 -11.60 -0.09
CA ASN A 93 -13.07 -11.68 1.14
C ASN A 93 -13.79 -10.36 1.50
N ASN A 94 -13.59 -9.28 0.75
CA ASN A 94 -14.17 -7.97 1.07
C ASN A 94 -14.89 -7.37 -0.15
N PRO A 95 -16.02 -6.65 0.05
CA PRO A 95 -16.64 -5.88 -1.02
C PRO A 95 -15.67 -4.88 -1.66
N THR A 96 -15.82 -4.64 -2.96
CA THR A 96 -14.90 -3.81 -3.75
C THR A 96 -14.78 -2.36 -3.27
N SER A 97 -15.78 -1.85 -2.56
CA SER A 97 -15.82 -0.49 -2.00
C SER A 97 -15.37 -0.39 -0.54
N PHE A 98 -14.98 -1.49 0.09
CA PHE A 98 -14.61 -1.52 1.51
C PHE A 98 -13.08 -1.53 1.71
N ILE A 99 -12.63 -0.95 2.82
CA ILE A 99 -11.26 -1.03 3.29
C ILE A 99 -11.23 -2.15 4.35
N PRO A 100 -10.56 -3.29 4.10
CA PRO A 100 -10.52 -4.41 5.04
C PRO A 100 -9.97 -4.04 6.41
N ASP A 101 -10.48 -4.70 7.47
CA ASP A 101 -10.07 -4.46 8.86
C ASP A 101 -8.54 -4.48 9.07
N PRO A 102 -7.77 -5.43 8.50
CA PRO A 102 -6.30 -5.44 8.64
C PRO A 102 -5.59 -4.19 8.10
N ILE A 103 -6.25 -3.45 7.21
CA ILE A 103 -5.77 -2.16 6.69
C ILE A 103 -6.24 -1.02 7.60
N THR A 104 -7.47 -1.04 8.09
CA THR A 104 -7.96 -0.03 9.05
C THR A 104 -7.26 -0.11 10.39
N ASP A 105 -6.76 -1.28 10.78
CA ASP A 105 -5.93 -1.52 11.96
C ASP A 105 -4.58 -0.78 11.92
N LEU A 106 -4.23 -0.15 10.80
CA LEU A 106 -3.08 0.74 10.70
C LEU A 106 -3.35 2.11 11.33
N LEU A 107 -4.61 2.53 11.46
CA LEU A 107 -5.00 3.80 12.07
C LEU A 107 -4.48 3.90 13.50
N GLU A 108 -4.06 5.11 13.89
CA GLU A 108 -3.53 5.45 15.22
C GLU A 108 -2.21 4.75 15.59
N LYS A 109 -1.68 3.84 14.76
CA LYS A 109 -0.36 3.26 14.96
C LYS A 109 0.73 4.24 14.54
N THR A 110 1.82 4.21 15.30
CA THR A 110 3.00 5.02 15.04
C THR A 110 4.09 4.15 14.44
N TYR A 111 4.68 4.62 13.36
CA TYR A 111 5.72 3.90 12.64
C TYR A 111 6.97 4.74 12.45
N ILE A 112 8.10 4.07 12.38
CA ILE A 112 9.35 4.62 11.87
C ILE A 112 9.51 4.13 10.44
N TRP A 113 9.53 5.04 9.47
CA TRP A 113 9.62 4.73 8.04
C TRP A 113 10.88 5.34 7.44
N ASN A 114 11.58 4.57 6.60
CA ASN A 114 12.53 5.10 5.64
C ASN A 114 11.76 5.48 4.37
N VAL A 115 11.85 6.74 3.96
CA VAL A 115 11.03 7.31 2.89
C VAL A 115 11.85 8.10 1.88
N SER A 116 11.42 8.15 0.64
CA SER A 116 11.93 9.06 -0.40
C SER A 116 10.80 9.83 -1.06
N PHE A 117 11.12 10.89 -1.80
CA PHE A 117 10.10 11.58 -2.60
C PHE A 117 9.51 10.62 -3.64
N SER A 118 8.18 10.55 -3.73
CA SER A 118 7.55 9.85 -4.85
C SER A 118 7.59 10.70 -6.12
N ASP A 119 7.67 10.06 -7.29
CA ASP A 119 7.58 10.72 -8.60
C ASP A 119 6.30 11.58 -8.75
N HIS A 120 5.22 11.22 -8.03
CA HIS A 120 3.94 11.94 -8.05
C HIS A 120 4.00 13.31 -7.38
N THR A 121 4.89 13.49 -6.39
CA THR A 121 5.05 14.75 -5.63
C THR A 121 5.39 15.93 -6.54
N ILE A 122 6.24 15.68 -7.53
CA ILE A 122 6.83 16.71 -8.37
C ILE A 122 5.76 17.40 -9.24
N ASN A 123 4.70 16.67 -9.60
CA ASN A 123 3.73 17.13 -10.61
C ASN A 123 2.44 17.75 -10.03
N THR A 124 2.15 17.55 -8.75
CA THR A 124 0.84 17.95 -8.16
C THR A 124 0.94 19.02 -7.08
N GLY A 125 2.14 19.32 -6.58
CA GLY A 125 2.34 20.25 -5.46
C GLY A 125 1.96 19.69 -4.09
N ASN A 126 1.38 18.49 -4.04
CA ASN A 126 1.16 17.75 -2.80
C ASN A 126 2.36 16.83 -2.57
N ILE A 127 3.04 16.99 -1.44
CA ILE A 127 4.18 16.16 -1.09
C ILE A 127 3.67 14.77 -0.69
N CYS A 128 4.10 13.75 -1.44
CA CYS A 128 3.81 12.36 -1.17
C CYS A 128 5.12 11.58 -1.08
N PHE A 129 5.41 10.99 0.08
CA PHE A 129 6.60 10.20 0.28
C PHE A 129 6.35 8.72 -0.03
N GLN A 130 7.22 8.09 -0.81
CA GLN A 130 7.22 6.64 -0.93
C GLN A 130 7.91 6.03 0.29
N VAL A 131 7.26 5.07 0.94
CA VAL A 131 7.91 4.30 2.01
C VAL A 131 8.73 3.18 1.38
N ASN A 132 10.06 3.30 1.53
CA ASN A 132 11.02 2.33 1.03
C ASN A 132 11.17 1.15 2.00
N THR A 133 11.09 1.40 3.31
CA THR A 133 11.19 0.37 4.35
C THR A 133 10.44 0.78 5.62
N VAL A 134 9.78 -0.18 6.26
CA VAL A 134 9.21 -0.01 7.60
C VAL A 134 10.24 -0.46 8.62
N VAL A 135 10.82 0.50 9.33
CA VAL A 135 11.92 0.27 10.27
C VAL A 135 11.40 -0.28 11.59
N ALA A 136 10.32 0.31 12.12
CA ALA A 136 9.69 -0.15 13.36
C ALA A 136 8.21 0.26 13.44
N GLU A 137 7.43 -0.49 14.22
CA GLU A 137 6.13 -0.06 14.74
C GLU A 137 6.32 0.28 16.22
N ILE A 138 6.02 1.52 16.61
CA ILE A 138 6.09 1.96 18.00
C ILE A 138 4.77 1.57 18.65
N GLY A 139 4.79 0.49 19.44
CA GLY A 139 3.64 0.05 20.19
C GLY A 139 3.27 1.08 21.27
N THR A 140 2.12 1.74 21.12
CA THR A 140 1.44 2.35 22.26
C THR A 140 0.97 1.21 23.15
N ALA A 141 1.70 0.92 24.23
CA ALA A 141 1.36 -0.12 25.18
C ALA A 141 -0.02 0.17 25.81
N LYS A 142 -1.08 -0.41 25.24
CA LYS A 142 -2.28 -0.83 25.96
C LYS A 142 -2.11 -2.32 26.24
N ASN A 143 -1.52 -2.63 27.40
CA ASN A 143 -1.51 -3.90 28.12
C ASN A 143 -1.64 -5.22 27.33
N SER A 144 -0.55 -5.96 27.20
CA SER A 144 -0.62 -7.43 27.34
C SER A 144 0.70 -7.97 27.87
N ILE A 145 0.74 -8.13 29.19
CA ILE A 145 1.65 -9.05 29.87
C ILE A 145 1.02 -10.42 29.69
N GLN A 146 1.59 -11.29 28.86
CA GLN A 146 1.46 -12.71 29.10
C GLN A 146 2.70 -13.46 28.61
N ALA A 147 3.35 -14.07 29.59
CA ALA A 147 4.61 -14.75 29.50
C ALA A 147 4.54 -16.03 28.64
N SER A 148 5.67 -16.30 28.02
CA SER A 148 6.13 -17.56 27.44
C SER A 148 5.78 -18.82 28.24
N SER A 149 5.37 -19.91 27.57
CA SER A 149 6.22 -21.11 27.40
C SER A 149 5.65 -22.20 26.47
N SER A 150 6.55 -22.70 25.61
CA SER A 150 6.79 -24.09 25.19
C SER A 150 5.70 -24.97 24.51
N GLY A 151 6.04 -25.42 23.28
CA GLY A 151 6.05 -26.86 22.93
C GLY A 151 5.08 -27.35 21.85
N PRO A 152 5.53 -27.88 20.69
CA PRO A 152 4.68 -28.17 19.52
C PRO A 152 4.25 -29.64 19.40
N LYS A 153 3.06 -29.92 18.86
CA LYS A 153 2.69 -31.23 18.27
C LYS A 153 1.74 -31.10 17.07
N GLN A 154 2.33 -31.27 15.89
CA GLN A 154 1.96 -32.18 14.79
C GLN A 154 0.50 -32.69 14.71
N SER A 155 -0.17 -32.46 13.57
CA SER A 155 -0.86 -33.47 12.71
C SER A 155 -1.65 -32.82 11.56
N GLN A 156 -1.52 -33.38 10.34
CA GLN A 156 -2.21 -32.98 9.09
C GLN A 156 -3.71 -33.32 9.11
N PRO A 157 -4.53 -32.85 8.14
CA PRO A 157 -4.83 -33.75 7.01
C PRO A 157 -5.16 -33.08 5.64
N VAL A 158 -4.83 -33.85 4.59
CA VAL A 158 -5.61 -34.21 3.38
C VAL A 158 -6.26 -33.12 2.51
N LEU A 159 -5.83 -33.15 1.25
CA LEU A 159 -6.27 -32.41 0.07
C LEU A 159 -7.40 -33.18 -0.64
N LEU A 160 -8.50 -32.52 -0.99
CA LEU A 160 -9.42 -32.99 -2.04
C LEU A 160 -9.92 -31.83 -2.91
N GLN A 161 -9.89 -32.11 -4.21
CA GLN A 161 -10.10 -31.24 -5.34
C GLN A 161 -11.57 -30.90 -5.56
N GLY A 162 -11.83 -29.74 -6.16
CA GLY A 162 -13.15 -29.39 -6.72
C GLY A 162 -13.20 -27.98 -7.29
N ALA A 163 -12.89 -27.84 -8.59
CA ALA A 163 -13.38 -26.74 -9.44
C ALA A 163 -14.66 -27.25 -10.15
N PRO A 164 -15.63 -26.43 -10.64
CA PRO A 164 -15.33 -25.43 -11.66
C PRO A 164 -16.28 -24.20 -11.78
N ARG A 165 -15.82 -23.25 -12.62
CA ARG A 165 -16.54 -22.42 -13.61
C ARG A 165 -17.72 -21.53 -13.19
N GLY A 166 -17.57 -20.24 -13.50
CA GLY A 166 -18.64 -19.30 -13.81
C GLY A 166 -18.06 -17.91 -14.13
N ILE A 167 -18.05 -17.54 -15.41
CA ILE A 167 -17.61 -16.23 -15.92
C ILE A 167 -18.88 -15.43 -16.19
N GLU A 168 -18.99 -14.20 -15.68
CA GLU A 168 -19.94 -13.21 -16.18
C GLU A 168 -19.37 -11.77 -16.11
N ASP A 169 -19.28 -11.19 -17.30
CA ASP A 169 -19.32 -9.80 -17.81
C ASP A 169 -19.05 -8.51 -16.99
N THR A 170 -18.04 -7.73 -17.48
CA THR A 170 -18.13 -6.40 -18.19
C THR A 170 -18.76 -5.16 -17.47
N PRO A 171 -18.40 -3.87 -17.74
CA PRO A 171 -17.15 -3.21 -18.16
C PRO A 171 -16.70 -1.96 -17.33
N SER A 172 -15.38 -1.74 -17.32
CA SER A 172 -14.60 -0.49 -17.45
C SER A 172 -15.28 0.89 -17.35
N LYS A 173 -14.88 1.67 -16.32
CA LYS A 173 -14.69 3.12 -16.41
C LYS A 173 -13.34 3.52 -15.82
N ALA A 174 -12.47 4.11 -16.65
CA ALA A 174 -11.25 4.75 -16.22
C ALA A 174 -11.60 6.00 -15.39
N LEU A 175 -11.37 5.94 -14.08
CA LEU A 175 -11.49 7.09 -13.18
C LEU A 175 -10.09 7.65 -12.91
N THR A 176 -9.82 8.79 -13.52
CA THR A 176 -8.74 9.73 -13.20
C THR A 176 -8.81 10.10 -11.72
N TRP A 177 -7.70 9.96 -11.01
CA TRP A 177 -7.64 10.31 -9.59
C TRP A 177 -7.47 11.82 -9.48
N SER A 178 -8.48 12.50 -8.96
CA SER A 178 -8.36 13.88 -8.48
C SER A 178 -8.63 13.88 -6.98
N CYS A 179 -7.58 13.70 -6.17
CA CYS A 179 -7.68 13.93 -4.73
C CYS A 179 -7.63 15.44 -4.46
N LEU A 180 -8.61 15.89 -3.67
CA LEU A 180 -8.92 17.28 -3.34
C LEU A 180 -7.76 17.96 -2.58
N ARG A 181 -7.50 19.25 -2.90
CA ARG A 181 -6.51 20.11 -2.22
C ARG A 181 -6.85 20.31 -0.73
N PRO A 182 -5.92 20.09 0.20
CA PRO A 182 -5.97 20.72 1.51
C PRO A 182 -5.33 22.11 1.45
N ARG A 183 -6.00 23.10 2.06
CA ARG A 183 -5.46 24.44 2.33
C ARG A 183 -4.51 24.36 3.53
N SER A 184 -3.24 24.76 3.38
CA SER A 184 -2.47 25.60 4.32
C SER A 184 -0.96 25.33 4.22
N HIS A 185 -0.19 26.38 4.51
CA HIS A 185 1.27 26.43 4.47
C HIS A 185 1.90 25.49 5.51
N HIS A 186 2.30 24.27 5.11
CA HIS A 186 3.12 23.43 5.97
C HIS A 186 4.61 23.52 5.61
N LYS A 187 5.39 23.94 6.61
CA LYS A 187 6.85 23.83 6.64
C LYS A 187 7.24 22.36 6.41
N VAL A 188 8.15 22.16 5.48
CA VAL A 188 8.82 20.87 5.21
C VAL A 188 9.42 20.35 6.51
N LEU A 189 9.07 19.10 6.89
CA LEU A 189 9.74 18.35 7.94
C LEU A 189 11.25 18.44 7.70
N GLN A 190 12.02 18.93 8.68
CA GLN A 190 13.47 19.02 8.53
C GLN A 190 14.03 17.60 8.37
N PRO A 191 14.63 17.29 7.21
CA PRO A 191 15.18 15.97 7.00
C PRO A 191 16.44 15.78 7.86
N VAL A 192 16.47 14.72 8.67
CA VAL A 192 17.74 14.20 9.17
C VAL A 192 18.38 13.42 8.03
N CYS A 193 19.40 13.99 7.40
CA CYS A 193 20.21 13.26 6.43
C CYS A 193 21.01 12.17 7.17
N ILE A 194 20.83 10.91 6.79
CA ILE A 194 21.72 9.83 7.21
C ILE A 194 22.98 9.92 6.32
N PRO A 195 24.20 9.94 6.90
CA PRO A 195 25.46 10.03 6.15
C PRO A 195 25.73 8.81 5.27
#